data_AF-A0A817D7M4-F1
#
_entry.id   AF-A0A817D7M4-F1
#
_cell.length_a   1.000
_cell.length_b   1.000
_cell.length_c   1.000
_cell.angle_alpha   90.00
_cell.angle_beta   90.00
_cell.angle_gamma   90.00
#
_symmetry.space_group_name_H-M   'P 1'
#
loop_
_entity.id
_entity.type
_entity.pdbx_description
1 polymer ?
#
loop_
_entity_poly.entity_id
_entity_poly.type
_entity_poly.pdbx_seq_one_letter_code
_entity_poly.pdbx_strand_id
1 'polypeptide(L)'
;MAKGVRALFYTVIQALPQVKNLSSILSSFLIFGTLGVELFGKLECSEEQPSLLTLFRVATGDNWNGIMKDTLRQNDSSHVDKNRFMKIISPIYFVVFVLMAQFVLINIVVAVLMKKLEDSNKMIADDTEMNEEIEQA
;
A
#
# COMPACT_ATOMS: atom_id res chain seq x y z
N MET A 1 -14.69 35.65 12.30
CA MET A 1 -14.07 34.35 12.60
C MET A 1 -14.53 33.36 11.53
N ALA A 2 -13.74 32.70 10.69
CA ALA A 2 -12.28 32.62 10.61
C ALA A 2 -11.89 32.24 9.15
N LYS A 3 -11.46 33.22 8.35
CA LYS A 3 -10.88 32.97 7.01
C LYS A 3 -9.69 32.00 7.11
N GLY A 4 -8.94 32.06 8.22
CA GLY A 4 -7.85 31.12 8.54
C GLY A 4 -8.32 29.66 8.76
N VAL A 5 -9.44 29.42 9.44
CA VAL A 5 -9.97 28.05 9.62
C VAL A 5 -10.44 27.46 8.30
N ARG A 6 -11.04 28.27 7.42
CA ARG A 6 -11.47 27.83 6.08
C ARG A 6 -10.28 27.52 5.17
N ALA A 7 -9.20 28.30 5.26
CA ALA A 7 -7.94 28.04 4.55
C ALA A 7 -7.25 26.76 5.05
N LEU A 8 -7.24 26.52 6.38
CA LEU A 8 -6.74 25.28 6.97
C LEU A 8 -7.58 24.07 6.54
N PHE A 9 -8.91 24.20 6.52
CA PHE A 9 -9.80 23.12 6.07
C PHE A 9 -9.59 22.78 4.59
N TYR A 10 -9.35 23.79 3.75
CA TYR A 10 -9.08 23.60 2.32
C TYR A 10 -7.74 22.88 2.10
N THR A 11 -6.71 23.24 2.87
CA THR A 11 -5.40 22.56 2.83
C THR A 11 -5.49 21.12 3.35
N VAL A 12 -6.29 20.85 4.39
CA VAL A 12 -6.58 19.48 4.84
C VAL A 12 -7.28 18.68 3.74
N ILE A 13 -8.32 19.22 3.11
CA ILE A 13 -9.03 18.55 2.02
C ILE A 13 -8.13 18.33 0.80
N GLN A 14 -7.23 19.27 0.50
CA GLN A 14 -6.27 19.15 -0.59
C GLN A 14 -5.14 18.15 -0.28
N ALA A 15 -4.83 17.93 0.99
CA ALA A 15 -3.91 16.89 1.45
C ALA A 15 -4.59 15.50 1.57
N LEU A 16 -5.93 15.43 1.70
CA LEU A 16 -6.68 14.17 1.80
C LEU A 16 -6.41 13.17 0.68
N PRO A 17 -6.24 13.54 -0.61
CA PRO A 17 -5.88 12.59 -1.66
C PRO A 17 -4.54 11.88 -1.39
N GLN A 18 -3.57 12.59 -0.81
CA GLN A 18 -2.27 12.03 -0.42
C GLN A 18 -2.40 11.17 0.85
N VAL A 19 -3.16 11.63 1.84
CA VAL A 19 -3.41 10.89 3.10
C VAL A 19 -4.25 9.62 2.86
N LYS A 20 -5.18 9.65 1.91
CA LYS A 20 -6.03 8.52 1.54
C LYS A 20 -5.21 7.32 1.06
N ASN A 21 -4.17 7.57 0.25
CA ASN A 21 -3.31 6.49 -0.23
C ASN A 21 -2.52 5.84 0.91
N LEU A 22 -1.99 6.64 1.85
CA LEU A 22 -1.28 6.13 3.03
C LEU A 22 -2.22 5.35 3.96
N SER A 23 -3.42 5.90 4.19
CA SER A 23 -4.47 5.25 4.99
C SER A 23 -4.91 3.92 4.37
N SER A 24 -5.04 3.87 3.03
CA SER A 24 -5.39 2.65 2.31
C SER A 24 -4.34 1.56 2.49
N ILE A 25 -3.03 1.88 2.47
CA ILE A 25 -1.98 0.89 2.76
C ILE A 25 -2.11 0.38 4.18
N LEU A 26 -2.15 1.28 5.16
CA LEU A 26 -2.13 0.93 6.58
C LEU A 26 -3.35 0.06 6.97
N SER A 27 -4.53 0.40 6.47
CA SER A 27 -5.74 -0.40 6.71
C SER A 27 -5.61 -1.81 6.13
N SER A 28 -5.07 -1.93 4.91
CA SER A 28 -4.85 -3.22 4.24
C SER A 28 -3.86 -4.08 5.02
N PHE A 29 -2.76 -3.50 5.49
CA PHE A 29 -1.76 -4.18 6.30
C PHE A 29 -2.31 -4.70 7.62
N LEU A 30 -3.20 -3.95 8.28
CA LEU A 30 -3.82 -4.38 9.54
C LEU A 30 -4.82 -5.51 9.34
N ILE A 31 -5.69 -5.41 8.32
CA ILE A 31 -6.71 -6.43 8.03
C ILE A 31 -6.05 -7.73 7.61
N PHE A 32 -5.13 -7.69 6.65
CA PHE A 32 -4.41 -8.88 6.21
C PHE A 32 -3.42 -9.36 7.28
N GLY A 33 -2.83 -8.46 8.07
CA GLY A 33 -2.00 -8.79 9.22
C GLY A 33 -2.69 -9.67 10.25
N THR A 34 -3.87 -9.26 10.72
CA THR A 34 -4.62 -10.04 11.71
C THR A 34 -5.15 -11.35 11.11
N LEU A 35 -5.68 -11.31 9.88
CA LEU A 35 -6.14 -12.51 9.17
C LEU A 35 -5.01 -13.51 8.92
N GLY A 36 -3.81 -13.04 8.56
CA GLY A 36 -2.64 -13.88 8.34
C GLY A 36 -2.16 -14.56 9.62
N VAL A 37 -2.21 -13.86 10.77
CA VAL A 37 -1.92 -14.48 12.08
C VAL A 37 -2.98 -15.51 12.46
N GLU A 38 -4.25 -15.29 12.12
CA GLU A 38 -5.31 -16.26 12.41
C GLU A 38 -5.27 -17.50 11.49
N LEU A 39 -4.97 -17.32 10.20
CA LEU A 39 -4.86 -18.39 9.22
C LEU A 39 -3.54 -19.18 9.33
N PHE A 40 -2.43 -18.48 9.59
CA PHE A 40 -1.07 -19.02 9.48
C PHE A 40 -0.23 -18.89 10.76
N GLY A 41 -0.75 -18.30 11.85
CA GLY A 41 0.04 -18.07 13.08
C GLY A 41 0.45 -19.32 13.86
N LYS A 42 -0.01 -20.51 13.45
CA LYS A 42 0.41 -21.81 14.01
C LYS A 42 1.47 -22.53 13.16
N LEU A 43 1.94 -21.90 12.09
CA LEU A 43 2.99 -22.46 11.25
C LEU A 43 4.33 -22.36 12.00
N GLU A 44 4.98 -23.50 12.25
CA GLU A 44 6.32 -23.55 12.85
C GLU A 44 7.36 -23.02 11.85
N CYS A 45 7.68 -21.73 11.93
CA CYS A 45 8.78 -21.16 11.15
C CYS A 45 10.10 -21.33 11.90
N SER A 46 11.11 -21.87 11.21
CA SER A 46 12.50 -21.97 11.70
C SER A 46 13.17 -20.59 11.90
N GLU A 47 12.56 -19.53 11.41
CA GLU A 47 12.99 -18.14 11.53
C GLU A 47 11.79 -17.34 12.04
N GLU A 48 11.84 -16.87 13.29
CA GLU A 48 10.79 -16.04 13.91
C GLU A 48 10.72 -14.65 13.24
N GLN A 49 10.28 -14.58 11.99
CA GLN A 49 9.99 -13.30 11.34
C GLN A 49 8.56 -12.88 11.71
N PRO A 50 8.37 -11.69 12.32
CA PRO A 50 7.03 -11.21 12.65
C PRO A 50 6.16 -11.13 11.38
N SER A 51 4.89 -11.51 11.50
CA SER A 51 3.92 -11.59 10.40
C SER A 51 3.84 -10.29 9.59
N LEU A 52 4.02 -9.14 10.24
CA LEU A 52 4.04 -7.83 9.61
C LEU A 52 5.23 -7.63 8.65
N LEU A 53 6.42 -8.13 9.00
CA LEU A 53 7.60 -8.07 8.12
C LEU A 53 7.42 -8.99 6.90
N THR A 54 6.81 -10.16 7.11
CA THR A 54 6.47 -11.08 6.02
C THR A 54 5.49 -10.42 5.04
N LEU A 55 4.44 -9.77 5.55
CA LEU A 55 3.49 -9.02 4.73
C LEU A 55 4.13 -7.83 4.02
N PHE A 56 5.06 -7.13 4.67
CA PHE A 56 5.81 -6.05 4.03
C PHE A 56 6.63 -6.57 2.84
N ARG A 57 7.33 -7.71 3.03
CA ARG A 57 8.09 -8.37 1.96
C ARG A 57 7.21 -8.85 0.81
N VAL A 58 6.02 -9.36 1.11
CA VAL A 58 5.04 -9.75 0.08
C VAL A 58 4.49 -8.53 -0.66
N ALA A 59 4.23 -7.43 0.05
CA ALA A 59 3.71 -6.19 -0.53
C ALA A 59 4.69 -5.53 -1.50
N THR A 60 6.01 -5.64 -1.26
CA THR A 60 7.04 -5.21 -2.22
C THR A 60 7.17 -6.12 -3.43
N GLY A 61 6.48 -7.26 -3.44
CA GLY A 61 6.54 -8.27 -4.50
C GLY A 61 7.76 -9.19 -4.39
N ASP A 62 8.53 -9.12 -3.31
CA ASP A 62 9.70 -9.96 -3.12
C ASP A 62 9.31 -11.38 -2.68
N ASN A 63 9.71 -12.37 -3.48
CA ASN A 63 9.59 -13.80 -3.20
C ASN A 63 8.22 -14.27 -2.62
N TRP A 64 7.12 -13.58 -2.96
CA TRP A 64 5.79 -13.89 -2.42
C TRP A 64 5.30 -15.30 -2.78
N ASN A 65 5.69 -15.81 -3.95
CA ASN A 65 5.42 -17.18 -4.39
C ASN A 65 6.11 -18.22 -3.51
N GLY A 66 7.35 -17.94 -3.08
CA GLY A 66 8.10 -18.82 -2.17
C GLY A 66 7.43 -18.87 -0.81
N ILE A 67 7.12 -17.70 -0.24
CA ILE A 67 6.42 -17.56 1.05
C ILE A 67 5.07 -18.29 1.00
N MET A 68 4.28 -18.11 -0.06
CA MET A 68 3.03 -18.84 -0.27
C MET A 68 3.25 -20.37 -0.26
N LYS A 69 4.24 -20.88 -1.00
CA LYS A 69 4.54 -22.33 -1.05
C LYS A 69 4.99 -22.87 0.31
N ASP A 70 5.71 -22.07 1.10
CA ASP A 70 6.15 -22.46 2.43
C ASP A 70 4.97 -22.61 3.39
N THR A 71 3.95 -21.74 3.29
CA THR A 71 2.69 -21.90 4.05
C THR A 71 1.91 -23.17 3.68
N LEU A 72 2.10 -23.69 2.47
CA LEU A 72 1.46 -24.92 1.99
C LEU A 72 2.22 -26.18 2.40
N ARG A 73 3.55 -26.10 2.55
CA ARG A 73 4.41 -27.25 2.92
C ARG A 73 4.36 -27.58 4.40
N GLN A 74 4.18 -26.61 5.28
CA GLN A 74 4.17 -26.82 6.74
C GLN A 74 2.84 -27.39 7.29
N ASN A 75 1.89 -27.77 6.42
CA ASN A 75 0.58 -28.32 6.80
C ASN A 75 0.50 -29.87 6.78
N ASP A 76 1.62 -30.59 6.87
CA ASP A 76 1.64 -32.05 7.08
C ASP A 76 1.46 -32.34 8.58
N SER A 77 0.46 -33.06 9.09
CA SER A 77 0.14 -34.44 8.67
C SER A 77 -1.07 -35.05 9.43
N SER A 78 -1.96 -34.27 10.07
CA SER A 78 -3.00 -34.84 10.98
C SER A 78 -4.46 -34.72 10.52
N HIS A 79 -4.80 -33.87 9.54
CA HIS A 79 -6.19 -33.70 9.08
C HIS A 79 -6.29 -33.48 7.57
N VAL A 80 -6.65 -34.53 6.83
CA VAL A 80 -6.72 -34.57 5.36
C VAL A 80 -7.69 -33.52 4.78
N ASP A 81 -8.83 -33.28 5.43
CA ASP A 81 -9.84 -32.31 4.94
C ASP A 81 -9.40 -30.85 5.10
N LYS A 82 -8.71 -30.52 6.20
CA LYS A 82 -8.18 -29.17 6.45
C LYS A 82 -7.08 -28.79 5.46
N ASN A 83 -6.30 -29.78 5.01
CA ASN A 83 -5.21 -29.59 4.06
C ASN A 83 -5.72 -29.16 2.66
N ARG A 84 -6.87 -29.68 2.19
CA ARG A 84 -7.44 -29.27 0.90
C ARG A 84 -7.94 -27.83 0.90
N PHE A 85 -8.58 -27.40 1.98
CA PHE A 85 -9.10 -26.03 2.12
C PHE A 85 -7.97 -25.00 2.22
N MET A 86 -6.94 -25.29 3.01
CA MET A 86 -5.73 -24.46 3.13
C MET A 86 -4.99 -24.30 1.78
N LYS A 87 -4.95 -25.37 0.96
CA LYS A 87 -4.36 -25.35 -0.39
C LYS A 87 -5.06 -24.41 -1.37
N ILE A 88 -6.34 -24.12 -1.15
CA ILE A 88 -7.11 -23.20 -1.99
C ILE A 88 -7.07 -21.78 -1.39
N ILE A 89 -7.23 -21.65 -0.08
CA ILE A 89 -7.28 -20.34 0.59
C ILE A 89 -5.93 -19.63 0.60
N SER A 90 -4.82 -20.33 0.83
CA SER A 90 -3.51 -19.67 0.90
C SER A 90 -3.16 -18.93 -0.40
N PRO A 91 -3.24 -19.57 -1.59
CA PRO A 91 -3.01 -18.86 -2.84
C PRO A 91 -3.97 -17.68 -3.07
N ILE A 92 -5.25 -17.82 -2.75
CA ILE A 92 -6.23 -16.74 -2.89
C ILE A 92 -5.86 -15.56 -2.00
N TYR A 93 -5.53 -15.82 -0.74
CA TYR A 93 -5.11 -14.80 0.22
C TYR A 93 -3.88 -14.02 -0.28
N PHE A 94 -2.81 -14.73 -0.68
CA PHE A 94 -1.58 -14.09 -1.15
C PHE A 94 -1.78 -13.34 -2.47
N VAL A 95 -2.50 -13.91 -3.44
CA VAL A 95 -2.75 -13.27 -4.74
C VAL A 95 -3.62 -12.02 -4.57
N VAL A 96 -4.70 -12.07 -3.79
CA VAL A 96 -5.55 -10.91 -3.53
C VAL A 96 -4.76 -9.82 -2.81
N PHE A 97 -3.96 -10.18 -1.81
CA PHE A 97 -3.13 -9.22 -1.10
C PHE A 97 -2.09 -8.56 -2.02
N VAL A 98 -1.38 -9.34 -2.84
CA VAL A 98 -0.40 -8.81 -3.80
C VAL A 98 -1.09 -7.89 -4.80
N LEU A 99 -2.21 -8.29 -5.41
CA LEU A 99 -2.95 -7.44 -6.35
C LEU A 99 -3.41 -6.13 -5.71
N MET A 100 -3.91 -6.19 -4.47
CA MET A 100 -4.33 -5.01 -3.74
C MET A 100 -3.15 -4.09 -3.40
N ALA A 101 -2.04 -4.66 -2.92
CA ALA A 101 -0.82 -3.91 -2.62
C ALA A 101 -0.24 -3.22 -3.88
N GLN A 102 -0.22 -3.93 -5.01
CA GLN A 102 0.23 -3.39 -6.29
C GLN A 102 -0.72 -2.29 -6.81
N PHE A 103 -2.04 -2.48 -6.69
CA PHE A 103 -3.02 -1.47 -7.06
C PHE A 103 -2.81 -0.18 -6.26
N VAL A 104 -2.60 -0.29 -4.95
CA VAL A 104 -2.33 0.87 -4.09
C VAL A 104 -0.99 1.51 -4.41
N LEU A 105 0.06 0.72 -4.68
CA LEU A 105 1.36 1.24 -5.09
C LEU A 105 1.27 2.04 -6.39
N ILE A 106 0.53 1.54 -7.39
CA ILE A 106 0.27 2.27 -8.64
C ILE A 106 -0.49 3.57 -8.36
N ASN A 107 -1.52 3.54 -7.50
CA ASN A 107 -2.25 4.76 -7.12
C ASN A 107 -1.37 5.81 -6.44
N ILE A 108 -0.36 5.38 -5.68
CA ILE A 108 0.65 6.29 -5.10
C ILE A 108 1.54 6.87 -6.19
N VAL A 109 2.05 6.03 -7.10
CA VAL A 109 2.90 6.49 -8.21
C VAL A 109 2.15 7.52 -9.05
N VAL A 110 0.88 7.26 -9.41
CA VAL A 110 0.05 8.21 -10.16
C VAL A 110 -0.16 9.50 -9.37
N ALA A 111 -0.46 9.43 -8.07
CA ALA A 111 -0.63 10.62 -7.25
C ALA A 111 0.65 11.47 -7.15
N VAL A 112 1.81 10.83 -7.00
CA VAL A 112 3.11 11.52 -6.96
C VAL A 112 3.44 12.15 -8.32
N LEU A 113 3.18 11.44 -9.42
CA LEU A 113 3.39 11.98 -10.77
C LEU A 113 2.49 13.17 -11.06
N MET A 114 1.20 13.08 -10.71
CA MET A 114 0.26 14.20 -10.86
C MET A 114 0.69 15.42 -10.04
N LYS A 115 1.16 15.20 -8.81
CA LYS A 115 1.69 16.28 -7.97
C LYS A 115 2.92 16.93 -8.61
N LYS A 116 3.88 16.13 -9.11
CA LYS A 116 5.07 16.65 -9.79
C LYS A 116 4.72 17.43 -11.06
N LEU A 117 3.74 16.97 -11.84
CA LEU A 117 3.26 17.69 -13.02
C LEU A 117 2.59 19.01 -12.65
N GLU A 118 1.77 19.05 -11.61
CA GLU A 118 1.16 20.28 -11.10
C GLU A 118 2.23 21.28 -10.62
N ASP A 119 3.23 20.80 -9.89
CA ASP A 119 4.33 21.63 -9.39
C ASP A 119 5.19 22.18 -10.56
N SER A 120 5.54 21.35 -11.55
CA SER A 120 6.28 21.81 -12.74
C SER A 120 5.49 22.82 -13.59
N ASN A 121 4.17 22.63 -13.76
CA ASN A 121 3.35 23.58 -14.50
C ASN A 121 3.23 24.94 -13.80
N LYS A 122 3.18 24.97 -12.46
CA LYS A 122 3.16 26.22 -11.70
C LYS A 122 4.48 26.99 -11.82
N MET A 123 5.63 26.30 -11.79
CA MET A 123 6.94 26.94 -11.97
C MET A 123 7.06 27.61 -13.34
N ILE A 124 6.58 26.97 -14.40
CA ILE A 124 6.59 27.54 -15.77
C ILE A 124 5.69 28.78 -15.86
N ALA A 125 4.51 28.74 -15.23
CA ALA A 125 3.60 29.90 -15.23
C ALA A 125 4.22 31.10 -14.51
N ASP A 126 4.80 30.89 -13.33
CA ASP A 126 5.44 31.95 -12.52
C ASP A 126 6.65 32.57 -13.25
N ASP A 127 7.48 31.74 -13.92
CA ASP A 127 8.61 32.22 -14.75
C ASP A 127 8.13 33.05 -15.95
N THR A 128 6.97 32.71 -16.54
CA THR A 128 6.42 33.45 -17.68
C THR A 128 5.90 34.81 -17.24
N GLU A 129 5.14 34.87 -16.13
CA GLU A 129 4.62 36.11 -15.56
C GLU A 129 5.76 37.07 -15.16
N MET A 130 6.81 36.55 -14.50
CA MET A 130 7.98 37.35 -14.12
C MET A 130 8.72 37.93 -15.33
N ASN A 131 8.83 37.16 -16.42
CA ASN A 131 9.51 37.63 -17.63
C ASN A 131 8.69 38.70 -18.37
N GLU A 132 7.36 38.59 -18.37
CA GLU A 132 6.46 39.63 -18.90
C GLU A 132 6.53 40.92 -18.08
N GLU A 133 6.62 40.85 -16.74
CA GLU A 133 6.78 42.04 -15.89
C GLU A 133 8.13 42.76 -16.12
N ILE A 134 9.21 42.00 -16.34
CA ILE A 134 10.54 42.58 -16.66
C ILE A 134 10.53 43.26 -18.04
N GLU A 135 9.83 42.70 -19.03
CA GLU A 135 9.76 43.26 -20.37
C GLU A 135 8.87 44.52 -20.44
N GLN A 136 7.94 44.68 -19.49
CA GLN A 136 7.06 45.85 -19.38
C GLN A 136 7.64 47.00 -18.52
N ALA A 137 8.80 46.81 -17.87
CA ALA A 137 9.47 47.79 -17.02
C ALA A 137 10.61 48.53 -17.73
#